data_AF-A0A832UIU8-F1
#
_entry.id   AF-A0A832UIU8-F1
#
_cell.length_a   1.000
_cell.length_b   1.000
_cell.length_c   1.000
_cell.angle_alpha   90.00
_cell.angle_beta   90.00
_cell.angle_gamma   90.00
#
_symmetry.space_group_name_H-M   'P 1'
#
loop_
_entity.id
_entity.type
_entity.pdbx_description
1 polymer ?
#
loop_
_entity_poly.entity_id
_entity_poly.type
_entity_poly.pdbx_seq_one_letter_code
_entity_poly.pdbx_strand_id
1 'polypeptide(L)'
;MLQKRAVWAEATKPSLKLRVLSPYENKAGTAENPLRYYEIDFLRALKDDNTLDEESLAHTIMSLRDTVEQKLRGYSRKDTVDYYRKIVSQAWAQVEQAGTVDLASNAYDEQLLWLMLDPNQRTRTETVFKERNFQPNPLWFWWWYGYTTYNPNPKYKPNVNVPAQSPKPPVIPGAEFANNVATAVERTSSNIVLNLEKFANSILPPAPKVSHEPARTGADCVCACHACACACACVSCACACAGGGAH
;
A
#
# COMPACT_ATOMS: atom_id res chain seq x y z
N MET A 1 7.80 1.86 9.14
CA MET A 1 8.13 2.25 10.54
C MET A 1 8.41 1.08 11.48
N LEU A 2 7.49 0.12 11.64
CA LEU A 2 7.71 -1.05 12.52
C LEU A 2 8.90 -1.94 12.09
N GLN A 3 9.05 -2.23 10.79
CA GLN A 3 10.23 -2.96 10.27
C GLN A 3 11.56 -2.26 10.56
N LYS A 4 11.56 -0.92 10.59
CA LYS A 4 12.74 -0.12 10.94
C LYS A 4 12.96 0.02 12.44
N ARG A 5 12.03 -0.51 13.26
CA ARG A 5 12.00 -0.35 14.72
C ARG A 5 12.05 1.12 15.14
N ALA A 6 11.44 1.99 14.34
CA ALA A 6 11.42 3.42 14.61
C ALA A 6 10.29 3.83 15.56
N VAL A 7 9.23 3.04 15.60
CA VAL A 7 8.07 3.25 16.48
C VAL A 7 7.62 1.93 17.10
N TRP A 8 6.87 2.02 18.18
CA TRP A 8 6.10 0.92 18.76
C TRP A 8 4.68 1.40 19.06
N ALA A 9 3.69 0.56 18.78
CA ALA A 9 2.30 0.91 19.07
C ALA A 9 1.97 0.64 20.55
N GLU A 10 1.53 1.67 21.25
CA GLU A 10 1.17 1.59 22.68
C GLU A 10 -0.33 1.27 22.86
N ALA A 11 -1.17 1.82 21.98
CA ALA A 11 -2.61 1.61 22.01
C ALA A 11 -3.19 1.71 20.60
N THR A 12 -4.33 1.06 20.39
CA THR A 12 -5.09 1.10 19.13
C THR A 12 -6.52 1.59 19.30
N LYS A 13 -6.92 1.91 20.54
CA LYS A 13 -8.25 2.41 20.89
C LYS A 13 -8.12 3.62 21.83
N PRO A 14 -8.92 4.69 21.64
CA PRO A 14 -9.86 4.91 20.53
C PRO A 14 -9.16 5.21 19.18
N SER A 15 -7.87 5.50 19.19
CA SER A 15 -7.03 5.69 18.00
C SER A 15 -5.63 5.11 18.22
N LEU A 16 -4.89 4.96 17.12
CA LEU A 16 -3.51 4.51 17.15
C LEU A 16 -2.61 5.51 17.89
N LYS A 17 -1.92 5.01 18.94
CA LYS A 17 -0.85 5.71 19.64
C LYS A 17 0.49 5.04 19.37
N LEU A 18 1.45 5.82 18.90
CA LEU A 18 2.78 5.35 18.53
C LEU A 18 3.85 6.07 19.34
N ARG A 19 4.63 5.29 20.08
CA ARG A 19 5.85 5.76 20.74
C ARG A 19 7.02 5.69 19.78
N VAL A 20 7.71 6.80 19.58
CA VAL A 20 9.00 6.83 18.86
C VAL A 20 10.06 6.16 19.72
N LEU A 21 10.86 5.29 19.13
CA LEU A 21 11.91 4.57 19.84
C LEU A 21 13.26 5.22 19.58
N SER A 22 14.15 5.20 20.57
CA SER A 22 15.57 5.45 20.35
C SER A 22 16.08 4.49 19.26
N PRO A 23 16.82 4.96 18.24
CA PRO A 23 17.48 6.26 18.09
C PRO A 23 16.71 7.35 17.31
N TYR A 24 15.42 7.16 17.00
CA TYR A 24 14.66 8.04 16.10
C TYR A 24 13.95 9.21 16.79
N GLU A 25 14.31 9.53 18.04
CA GLU A 25 13.66 10.57 18.86
C GLU A 25 13.69 11.95 18.21
N ASN A 26 14.74 12.25 17.45
CA ASN A 26 14.86 13.48 16.66
C ASN A 26 14.06 13.45 15.33
N LYS A 27 13.25 12.40 15.11
CA LYS A 27 12.47 12.16 13.89
C LYS A 27 13.31 12.13 12.61
N ALA A 28 14.60 11.79 12.74
CA ALA A 28 15.52 11.58 11.63
C ALA A 28 15.99 10.12 11.59
N GLY A 29 16.43 9.67 10.41
CA GLY A 29 17.04 8.34 10.28
C GLY A 29 18.45 8.28 10.85
N THR A 30 18.93 7.06 11.10
CA THR A 30 20.34 6.84 11.44
C THR A 30 21.17 6.56 10.20
N ALA A 31 22.50 6.50 10.36
CA ALA A 31 23.40 6.11 9.29
C ALA A 31 23.13 4.67 8.81
N GLU A 32 22.84 3.77 9.74
CA GLU A 32 22.58 2.35 9.48
C GLU A 32 21.17 2.11 8.92
N ASN A 33 20.20 2.95 9.29
CA ASN A 33 18.82 2.83 8.84
C ASN A 33 18.21 4.21 8.52
N PRO A 34 18.52 4.78 7.34
CA PRO A 34 18.02 6.08 6.96
C PRO A 34 16.51 6.03 6.73
N LEU A 35 15.82 7.11 7.09
CA LEU A 35 14.41 7.29 6.80
C LEU A 35 14.22 7.95 5.44
N ARG A 36 13.20 7.50 4.70
CA ARG A 36 12.73 8.15 3.47
C ARG A 36 11.94 9.40 3.84
N TYR A 37 11.80 10.33 2.89
CA TYR A 37 11.08 11.59 3.11
C TYR A 37 9.67 11.37 3.69
N TYR A 38 8.90 10.44 3.13
CA TYR A 38 7.55 10.12 3.62
C TYR A 38 7.53 9.45 5.00
N GLU A 39 8.61 8.77 5.41
CA GLU A 39 8.74 8.21 6.76
C GLU A 39 9.07 9.31 7.79
N ILE A 40 9.87 10.30 7.38
CA ILE A 40 10.16 11.49 8.18
C ILE A 40 8.87 12.30 8.37
N ASP A 41 8.13 12.54 7.29
CA ASP A 41 6.86 13.28 7.33
C ASP A 41 5.82 12.54 8.19
N PHE A 42 5.77 11.20 8.11
CA PHE A 42 4.95 10.39 9.01
C PHE A 42 5.34 10.58 10.49
N LEU A 43 6.64 10.58 10.83
CA LEU A 43 7.08 10.84 12.21
C LEU A 43 6.76 12.26 12.66
N ARG A 44 6.83 13.24 11.75
CA ARG A 44 6.47 14.62 12.04
C ARG A 44 4.98 14.77 12.34
N ALA A 45 4.13 13.94 11.74
CA ALA A 45 2.70 13.88 12.06
C ALA A 45 2.38 13.31 13.46
N LEU A 46 3.36 12.76 14.19
CA LEU A 46 3.15 12.36 15.59
C LEU A 46 3.20 13.57 16.52
N LYS A 47 2.13 13.72 17.32
CA LYS A 47 1.98 14.69 18.40
C LYS A 47 2.72 14.24 19.67
N ASP A 48 2.88 15.17 20.61
CA ASP A 48 3.54 14.93 21.90
C ASP A 48 2.78 13.90 22.77
N ASP A 49 1.48 13.72 22.54
CA ASP A 49 0.64 12.73 23.22
C ASP A 49 0.66 11.33 22.56
N ASN A 50 1.61 11.08 21.66
CA ASN A 50 1.79 9.89 20.83
C ASN A 50 0.65 9.61 19.83
N THR A 51 -0.31 10.53 19.64
CA THR A 51 -1.35 10.37 18.61
C THR A 51 -0.92 10.93 17.25
N LEU A 52 -1.58 10.49 16.18
CA LEU A 52 -1.36 11.02 14.84
C LEU A 52 -2.20 12.30 14.63
N ASP A 53 -1.58 13.30 14.02
CA ASP A 53 -2.26 14.46 13.44
C ASP A 53 -2.82 14.11 12.05
N GLU A 54 -4.14 14.10 11.93
CA GLU A 54 -4.82 13.62 10.71
C GLU A 54 -4.54 14.50 9.50
N GLU A 55 -4.39 15.81 9.68
CA GLU A 55 -4.08 16.75 8.60
C GLU A 55 -2.66 16.57 8.09
N SER A 56 -1.68 16.52 8.99
CA SER A 56 -0.27 16.26 8.65
C SER A 56 -0.08 14.87 8.02
N LEU A 57 -0.83 13.87 8.51
CA LEU A 57 -0.82 12.52 7.92
C LEU A 57 -1.42 12.53 6.50
N ALA A 58 -2.53 13.23 6.29
CA ALA A 58 -3.13 13.37 4.97
C ALA A 58 -2.18 14.06 3.99
N HIS A 59 -1.51 15.13 4.44
CA HIS A 59 -0.48 15.82 3.66
C HIS A 59 0.68 14.89 3.27
N THR A 60 1.12 14.03 4.19
CA THR A 60 2.16 13.02 3.93
C THR A 60 1.75 12.07 2.80
N ILE A 61 0.51 11.56 2.83
CA ILE A 61 -0.02 10.67 1.79
C ILE A 61 -0.15 11.39 0.44
N MET A 62 -0.68 12.62 0.44
CA MET A 62 -0.84 13.42 -0.77
C MET A 62 0.53 13.74 -1.40
N SER A 63 1.51 14.16 -0.61
CA SER A 63 2.87 14.43 -1.07
C SER A 63 3.52 13.19 -1.69
N LEU A 64 3.34 12.02 -1.07
CA LEU A 64 3.81 10.75 -1.62
C LEU A 64 3.14 10.45 -2.98
N ARG A 65 1.81 10.55 -3.05
CA ARG A 65 1.03 10.34 -4.29
C ARG A 65 1.53 11.25 -5.41
N ASP A 66 1.56 12.55 -5.15
CA ASP A 66 1.90 13.57 -6.15
C ASP A 66 3.34 13.41 -6.63
N THR A 67 4.26 13.04 -5.73
CA THR A 67 5.66 12.73 -6.07
C THR A 67 5.76 11.49 -6.96
N VAL A 68 5.00 10.43 -6.66
CA VAL A 68 4.99 9.20 -7.48
C VAL A 68 4.39 9.49 -8.85
N GLU A 69 3.27 10.22 -8.92
CA GLU A 69 2.64 10.61 -10.17
C GLU A 69 3.59 11.45 -11.04
N GLN A 70 4.28 12.43 -10.43
CA GLN A 70 5.29 13.23 -11.11
C GLN A 70 6.43 12.36 -11.67
N LYS A 71 6.94 11.40 -10.89
CA LYS A 71 8.04 10.51 -11.31
C LYS A 71 7.62 9.52 -12.39
N LEU A 72 6.34 9.15 -12.44
CA LEU A 72 5.78 8.25 -13.44
C LEU A 72 5.26 8.97 -14.68
N ARG A 73 5.43 10.31 -14.78
CA ARG A 73 5.06 11.05 -16.00
C ARG A 73 5.80 10.48 -17.21
N GLY A 74 5.03 10.19 -18.26
CA GLY A 74 5.54 9.58 -19.49
C GLY A 74 5.64 8.05 -19.45
N TYR A 75 5.40 7.40 -18.31
CA TYR A 75 5.31 5.93 -18.23
C TYR A 75 3.87 5.45 -18.44
N SER A 76 3.73 4.29 -19.10
CA SER A 76 2.46 3.59 -19.22
C SER A 76 2.04 3.05 -17.86
N ARG A 77 0.89 3.50 -17.35
CA ARG A 77 0.33 3.01 -16.07
C ARG A 77 0.18 1.49 -16.07
N LYS A 78 -0.28 0.92 -17.19
CA LYS A 78 -0.44 -0.53 -17.34
C LYS A 78 0.89 -1.25 -17.18
N ASP A 79 1.93 -0.81 -17.90
CA ASP A 79 3.23 -1.46 -17.88
C ASP A 79 3.90 -1.34 -16.51
N THR A 80 3.76 -0.18 -15.85
CA THR A 80 4.23 0.02 -14.47
C THR A 80 3.53 -0.93 -13.49
N VAL A 81 2.20 -1.09 -13.59
CA VAL A 81 1.46 -2.05 -12.75
C VAL A 81 1.90 -3.48 -13.02
N ASP A 82 2.02 -3.86 -14.29
CA ASP A 82 2.45 -5.20 -14.68
C ASP A 82 3.90 -5.48 -14.24
N TYR A 83 4.78 -4.48 -14.25
CA TYR A 83 6.13 -4.55 -13.69
C TYR A 83 6.12 -4.85 -12.18
N TYR A 84 5.36 -4.10 -11.38
CA TYR A 84 5.31 -4.33 -9.93
C TYR A 84 4.64 -5.67 -9.59
N ARG A 85 3.65 -6.12 -10.36
CA ARG A 85 3.06 -7.47 -10.20
C ARG A 85 4.09 -8.58 -10.37
N LYS A 86 5.08 -8.41 -11.26
CA LYS A 86 6.19 -9.36 -11.40
C LYS A 86 7.07 -9.38 -10.15
N ILE A 87 7.36 -8.23 -9.56
CA ILE A 87 8.13 -8.15 -8.31
C ILE A 87 7.39 -8.84 -7.17
N VAL A 88 6.08 -8.61 -7.03
CA VAL A 88 5.25 -9.31 -6.04
C VAL A 88 5.28 -10.83 -6.26
N SER A 89 5.22 -11.28 -7.51
CA SER A 89 5.32 -12.71 -7.84
C SER A 89 6.68 -13.30 -7.49
N GLN A 90 7.77 -12.56 -7.71
CA GLN A 90 9.13 -12.96 -7.33
C GLN A 90 9.30 -13.02 -5.81
N ALA A 91 8.76 -12.04 -5.08
CA ALA A 91 8.73 -12.02 -3.63
C ALA A 91 8.06 -13.27 -3.07
N TRP A 92 6.89 -13.64 -3.60
CA TRP A 92 6.23 -14.89 -3.20
C TRP A 92 7.04 -16.15 -3.54
N ALA A 93 7.67 -16.19 -4.71
CA ALA A 93 8.52 -17.32 -5.09
C ALA A 93 9.65 -17.55 -4.09
N GLN A 94 10.26 -16.49 -3.54
CA GLN A 94 11.29 -16.60 -2.50
C GLN A 94 10.75 -17.26 -1.22
N VAL A 95 9.52 -16.95 -0.81
CA VAL A 95 8.89 -17.56 0.37
C VAL A 95 8.50 -19.02 0.09
N GLU A 96 7.88 -19.28 -1.06
CA GLU A 96 7.37 -20.61 -1.46
C GLU A 96 8.50 -21.64 -1.61
N GLN A 97 9.59 -21.23 -2.25
CA GLN A 97 10.73 -22.09 -2.59
C GLN A 97 11.75 -22.21 -1.45
N ALA A 98 11.58 -21.46 -0.36
CA ALA A 98 12.44 -21.60 0.82
C ALA A 98 12.35 -23.02 1.39
N GLY A 99 13.50 -23.68 1.53
CA GLY A 99 13.57 -25.11 1.87
C GLY A 99 13.32 -25.46 3.34
N THR A 100 13.31 -24.47 4.24
CA THR A 100 13.05 -24.68 5.68
C THR A 100 12.03 -23.68 6.20
N VAL A 101 11.37 -24.02 7.31
CA VAL A 101 10.42 -23.14 8.02
C VAL A 101 11.07 -21.79 8.39
N ASP A 102 12.31 -21.82 8.87
CA ASP A 102 13.05 -20.62 9.27
C ASP A 102 13.35 -19.72 8.05
N LEU A 103 13.86 -20.31 6.96
CA LEU A 103 14.11 -19.58 5.72
C LEU A 103 12.83 -19.00 5.12
N ALA A 104 11.72 -19.74 5.15
CA ALA A 104 10.43 -19.25 4.66
C ALA A 104 9.90 -18.08 5.52
N SER A 105 10.06 -18.17 6.85
CA SER A 105 9.64 -17.11 7.77
C SER A 105 10.49 -15.85 7.58
N ASN A 106 11.81 -15.99 7.43
CA ASN A 106 12.72 -14.88 7.14
C ASN A 106 12.43 -14.24 5.77
N ALA A 107 12.27 -15.05 4.72
CA ALA A 107 11.91 -14.54 3.39
C ALA A 107 10.58 -13.79 3.43
N TYR A 108 9.62 -14.25 4.22
CA TYR A 108 8.34 -13.55 4.40
C TYR A 108 8.52 -12.18 5.08
N ASP A 109 9.35 -12.09 6.13
CA ASP A 109 9.69 -10.81 6.78
C ASP A 109 10.39 -9.84 5.83
N GLU A 110 11.39 -10.32 5.09
CA GLU A 110 12.16 -9.53 4.12
C GLU A 110 11.28 -9.00 2.98
N GLN A 111 10.37 -9.85 2.48
CA GLN A 111 9.49 -9.51 1.36
C GLN A 111 8.16 -8.89 1.79
N LEU A 112 7.91 -8.75 3.10
CA LEU A 112 6.61 -8.40 3.68
C LEU A 112 5.87 -7.28 2.94
N LEU A 113 6.56 -6.16 2.67
CA LEU A 113 5.96 -4.99 2.02
C LEU A 113 5.50 -5.28 0.59
N TRP A 114 6.20 -6.15 -0.14
CA TRP A 114 5.77 -6.61 -1.46
C TRP A 114 4.61 -7.59 -1.36
N LEU A 115 4.65 -8.51 -0.40
CA LEU A 115 3.58 -9.50 -0.20
C LEU A 115 2.25 -8.81 0.16
N MET A 116 2.29 -7.72 0.94
CA MET A 116 1.13 -6.91 1.28
C MET A 116 0.46 -6.23 0.08
N LEU A 117 1.15 -6.09 -1.06
CA LEU A 117 0.55 -5.54 -2.29
C LEU A 117 -0.24 -6.58 -3.09
N ASP A 118 -0.15 -7.87 -2.75
CA ASP A 118 -0.93 -8.92 -3.40
C ASP A 118 -2.39 -8.86 -2.93
N PRO A 119 -3.39 -8.68 -3.83
CA PRO A 119 -4.80 -8.76 -3.45
C PRO A 119 -5.18 -10.09 -2.80
N ASN A 120 -4.46 -11.17 -3.09
CA ASN A 120 -4.68 -12.50 -2.54
C ASN A 120 -3.74 -12.80 -1.36
N GLN A 121 -3.11 -11.79 -0.75
CA GLN A 121 -2.09 -11.96 0.28
C GLN A 121 -2.52 -12.93 1.39
N ARG A 122 -3.75 -12.81 1.90
CA ARG A 122 -4.28 -13.68 2.96
C ARG A 122 -4.30 -15.15 2.52
N THR A 123 -5.02 -15.45 1.45
CA THR A 123 -5.20 -16.81 0.93
C THR A 123 -3.86 -17.44 0.52
N ARG A 124 -2.96 -16.63 -0.05
CA ARG A 124 -1.63 -17.11 -0.43
C ARG A 124 -0.76 -17.39 0.80
N THR A 125 -0.82 -16.55 1.82
CA THR A 125 -0.16 -16.83 3.11
C THR A 125 -0.67 -18.13 3.73
N GLU A 126 -2.00 -18.31 3.77
CA GLU A 126 -2.63 -19.54 4.27
C GLU A 126 -2.17 -20.78 3.49
N THR A 127 -2.02 -20.66 2.17
CA THR A 127 -1.58 -21.75 1.29
C THR A 127 -0.11 -22.11 1.52
N VAL A 128 0.78 -21.11 1.53
CA VAL A 128 2.23 -21.32 1.70
C VAL A 128 2.55 -21.91 3.07
N PHE A 129 1.84 -21.48 4.11
CA PHE A 129 2.05 -21.93 5.48
C PHE A 129 1.05 -23.01 5.92
N LYS A 130 0.26 -23.60 5.03
CA LYS A 130 -0.74 -24.61 5.40
C LYS A 130 -0.15 -25.80 6.15
N GLU A 131 0.99 -26.29 5.65
CA GLU A 131 1.72 -27.44 6.19
C GLU A 131 3.05 -27.04 6.83
N ARG A 132 3.31 -25.73 6.94
CA ARG A 132 4.55 -25.17 7.48
C ARG A 132 4.22 -24.30 8.68
N ASN A 133 4.96 -24.50 9.76
CA ASN A 133 4.89 -23.56 10.86
C ASN A 133 5.54 -22.22 10.47
N PHE A 134 5.22 -21.17 11.22
CA PHE A 134 5.90 -19.88 11.17
C PHE A 134 6.77 -19.72 12.41
N GLN A 135 8.01 -19.30 12.22
CA GLN A 135 8.99 -19.10 13.29
C GLN A 135 9.33 -17.61 13.40
N PRO A 136 8.65 -16.86 14.28
CA PRO A 136 8.90 -15.43 14.41
C PRO A 136 10.25 -15.13 15.08
N ASN A 137 10.93 -14.08 14.62
CA ASN A 137 12.11 -13.52 15.29
C ASN A 137 11.68 -12.45 16.32
N PRO A 138 12.28 -12.37 17.53
CA PRO A 138 12.00 -11.29 18.49
C PRO A 138 12.16 -9.87 17.93
N LEU A 139 12.99 -9.69 16.90
CA LEU A 139 13.23 -8.40 16.25
C LEU A 139 12.09 -7.95 15.32
N TRP A 140 11.14 -8.83 14.98
CA TRP A 140 10.05 -8.55 14.05
C TRP A 140 8.91 -7.78 14.72
N PHE A 141 9.13 -6.48 14.92
CA PHE A 141 8.18 -5.63 15.64
C PHE A 141 6.81 -5.57 14.98
N TRP A 142 6.74 -5.64 13.64
CA TRP A 142 5.47 -5.68 12.92
C TRP A 142 4.63 -6.90 13.32
N TRP A 143 5.26 -8.06 13.48
CA TRP A 143 4.59 -9.31 13.86
C TRP A 143 4.13 -9.23 15.31
N TRP A 144 5.04 -8.84 16.21
CA TRP A 144 4.73 -8.80 17.63
C TRP A 144 3.71 -7.73 17.98
N TYR A 145 3.68 -6.63 17.25
CA TYR A 145 2.60 -5.65 17.35
C TYR A 145 1.25 -6.33 17.08
N GLY A 146 1.09 -6.98 15.93
CA GLY A 146 -0.16 -7.65 15.59
C GLY A 146 -0.53 -8.74 16.60
N TYR A 147 0.43 -9.58 16.95
CA TYR A 147 0.25 -10.67 17.91
C TYR A 147 -0.17 -10.15 19.30
N THR A 148 0.51 -9.16 19.87
CA THR A 148 0.18 -8.67 21.22
C THR A 148 -1.08 -7.81 21.27
N THR A 149 -1.45 -7.19 20.17
CA THR A 149 -2.56 -6.23 20.11
C THR A 149 -3.87 -6.86 19.66
N TYR A 150 -3.80 -7.82 18.74
CA TYR A 150 -4.99 -8.38 18.08
C TYR A 150 -5.21 -9.87 18.33
N ASN A 151 -4.22 -10.59 18.87
CA ASN A 151 -4.47 -11.93 19.40
C ASN A 151 -5.25 -11.81 20.73
N PRO A 152 -6.38 -12.52 20.91
CA PRO A 152 -7.14 -12.48 22.16
C PRO A 152 -6.35 -12.91 23.40
N ASN A 153 -5.39 -13.83 23.24
CA ASN A 153 -4.63 -14.41 24.36
C ASN A 153 -3.13 -14.53 24.02
N PRO A 154 -2.39 -13.41 23.93
CA PRO A 154 -0.98 -13.45 23.59
C PRO A 154 -0.17 -14.07 24.74
N LYS A 155 0.49 -15.20 24.47
CA LYS A 155 1.32 -15.92 25.46
C LYS A 155 2.78 -15.48 25.47
N TYR A 156 3.19 -14.74 24.43
CA TYR A 156 4.54 -14.22 24.27
C TYR A 156 4.52 -12.70 24.16
N LYS A 157 5.45 -12.03 24.85
CA LYS A 157 5.67 -10.59 24.75
C LYS A 157 7.17 -10.34 24.60
N PRO A 158 7.66 -9.85 23.44
CA PRO A 158 9.07 -9.50 23.30
C PRO A 158 9.42 -8.27 24.15
N ASN A 159 10.69 -8.13 24.50
CA ASN A 159 11.20 -6.88 25.05
C ASN A 159 11.45 -5.89 23.91
N VAL A 160 10.56 -4.90 23.78
CA VAL A 160 10.64 -3.90 22.70
C VAL A 160 11.79 -2.90 22.86
N ASN A 161 12.35 -2.77 24.07
CA ASN A 161 13.49 -1.88 24.31
C ASN A 161 14.82 -2.63 24.05
N VAL A 162 14.89 -3.92 24.39
CA VAL A 162 16.08 -4.76 24.18
C VAL A 162 15.68 -6.11 23.57
N PRO A 163 15.35 -6.17 22.27
CA PRO A 163 14.78 -7.37 21.67
C PRO A 163 15.72 -8.57 21.67
N ALA A 164 17.02 -8.32 21.60
CA ALA A 164 18.06 -9.35 21.66
C ALA A 164 18.06 -10.15 22.99
N GLN A 165 17.45 -9.60 24.04
CA GLN A 165 17.27 -10.25 25.34
C GLN A 165 15.90 -10.91 25.50
N SER A 166 15.07 -10.93 24.45
CA SER A 166 13.74 -11.56 24.53
C SER A 166 13.85 -13.08 24.61
N PRO A 167 12.94 -13.76 25.33
CA PRO A 167 12.88 -15.22 25.34
C PRO A 167 12.71 -15.79 23.93
N LYS A 168 13.04 -17.08 23.74
CA LYS A 168 12.81 -17.74 22.45
C LYS A 168 11.31 -17.74 22.11
N PRO A 169 10.91 -17.26 20.93
CA PRO A 169 9.52 -17.30 20.50
C PRO A 169 8.97 -18.71 20.33
N PRO A 170 7.66 -18.94 20.58
CA PRO A 170 7.02 -20.20 20.25
C PRO A 170 6.89 -20.36 18.72
N VAL A 171 6.81 -21.62 18.28
CA VAL A 171 6.47 -21.99 16.90
C VAL A 171 4.97 -21.80 16.72
N ILE A 172 4.56 -21.14 15.63
CA ILE A 172 3.16 -20.78 15.38
C ILE A 172 2.62 -21.60 14.20
N PRO A 173 1.40 -22.18 14.28
CA PRO A 173 0.76 -22.80 13.13
C PRO A 173 0.52 -21.77 12.01
N GLY A 174 0.71 -22.16 10.75
CA GLY A 174 0.58 -21.24 9.62
C GLY A 174 -0.79 -20.59 9.45
N ALA A 175 -1.88 -21.30 9.80
CA ALA A 175 -3.23 -20.74 9.79
C ALA A 175 -3.40 -19.62 10.84
N GLU A 176 -2.83 -19.80 12.03
CA GLU A 176 -2.82 -18.75 13.07
C GLU A 176 -1.98 -17.55 12.60
N PHE A 177 -0.82 -17.81 11.99
CA PHE A 177 0.02 -16.80 11.39
C PHE A 177 -0.75 -15.95 10.37
N ALA A 178 -1.34 -16.58 9.35
CA ALA A 178 -2.05 -15.87 8.29
C ALA A 178 -3.26 -15.07 8.83
N ASN A 179 -4.02 -15.66 9.76
CA ASN A 179 -5.14 -14.97 10.39
C ASN A 179 -4.69 -13.74 11.20
N ASN A 180 -3.57 -13.84 11.93
CA ASN A 180 -3.03 -12.72 12.69
C ASN A 180 -2.54 -11.59 11.77
N VAL A 181 -1.85 -11.90 10.68
CA VAL A 181 -1.41 -10.89 9.69
C VAL A 181 -2.62 -10.17 9.09
N ALA A 182 -3.61 -10.92 8.60
CA ALA A 182 -4.82 -10.34 8.01
C ALA A 182 -5.58 -9.46 9.02
N THR A 183 -5.78 -9.97 10.24
CA THR A 183 -6.45 -9.24 11.32
C THR A 183 -5.69 -7.96 11.68
N ALA A 184 -4.36 -8.01 11.76
CA ALA A 184 -3.55 -6.85 12.06
C ALA A 184 -3.68 -5.77 10.98
N VAL A 185 -3.56 -6.14 9.71
CA VAL A 185 -3.71 -5.19 8.59
C VAL A 185 -5.11 -4.56 8.60
N GLU A 186 -6.16 -5.38 8.72
CA GLU A 186 -7.55 -4.90 8.73
C GLU A 186 -7.81 -3.95 9.90
N ARG A 187 -7.48 -4.38 11.13
CA ARG A 187 -7.76 -3.60 12.34
C ARG A 187 -6.87 -2.37 12.47
N THR A 188 -5.61 -2.42 12.06
CA THR A 188 -4.75 -1.22 12.08
C THR A 188 -5.26 -0.20 11.07
N SER A 189 -5.65 -0.63 9.87
CA SER A 189 -6.18 0.28 8.84
C SER A 189 -7.46 0.98 9.32
N SER A 190 -8.34 0.26 10.02
CA SER A 190 -9.57 0.82 10.57
C SER A 190 -9.36 1.77 11.76
N ASN A 191 -8.20 1.74 12.43
CA ASN A 191 -7.93 2.52 13.64
C ASN A 191 -6.79 3.54 13.47
N ILE A 192 -6.24 3.71 12.26
CA ILE A 192 -5.10 4.60 12.00
C ILE A 192 -5.46 6.07 12.27
N VAL A 193 -6.72 6.44 12.05
CA VAL A 193 -7.30 7.77 12.29
C VAL A 193 -8.60 7.63 13.07
N LEU A 194 -9.04 8.71 13.72
CA LEU A 194 -10.31 8.72 14.47
C LEU A 194 -11.52 8.70 13.53
N ASN A 195 -11.43 9.40 12.39
CA ASN A 195 -12.49 9.43 11.38
C ASN A 195 -11.94 9.04 9.99
N LEU A 196 -12.12 7.77 9.65
CA LEU A 196 -11.65 7.20 8.39
C LEU A 196 -12.31 7.85 7.16
N GLU A 197 -13.58 8.20 7.24
CA GLU A 197 -14.32 8.84 6.13
C GLU A 197 -13.79 10.25 5.86
N LYS A 198 -13.63 11.06 6.92
CA LYS A 198 -13.04 12.40 6.81
C LYS A 198 -11.63 12.33 6.24
N PHE A 199 -10.83 11.37 6.69
CA PHE A 199 -9.47 11.17 6.19
C PHE A 199 -9.45 10.71 4.73
N ALA A 200 -10.31 9.77 4.34
CA ALA A 200 -10.42 9.34 2.95
C ALA A 200 -10.79 10.53 2.04
N ASN A 201 -11.75 11.36 2.47
CA ASN A 201 -12.17 12.55 1.72
C ASN A 201 -11.06 13.61 1.60
N SER A 202 -10.14 13.70 2.57
CA SER A 202 -9.03 14.67 2.50
C SER A 202 -7.91 14.25 1.54
N ILE A 203 -7.74 12.94 1.30
CA ILE A 203 -6.68 12.41 0.43
C ILE A 203 -7.14 12.11 -1.00
N LEU A 204 -8.44 12.02 -1.25
CA LEU A 204 -8.95 11.76 -2.60
C LEU A 204 -8.55 12.93 -3.53
N PRO A 205 -8.02 12.63 -4.74
CA PRO A 205 -7.78 13.69 -5.70
C PRO A 205 -9.12 14.35 -6.06
N PRO A 206 -9.13 15.67 -6.31
CA PRO A 206 -10.34 16.33 -6.80
C PRO A 206 -10.81 15.62 -8.07
N ALA A 207 -12.13 15.49 -8.23
CA ALA A 207 -12.71 14.90 -9.43
C ALA A 207 -12.07 15.55 -10.67
N PRO A 208 -11.71 14.77 -11.71
CA PRO A 208 -11.10 15.32 -12.89
C PRO A 208 -11.98 16.45 -13.40
N LYS A 209 -11.41 17.66 -13.51
CA LYS A 209 -12.11 18.75 -14.18
C LYS A 209 -12.40 18.27 -15.59
N VAL A 210 -13.67 18.02 -15.89
CA VAL A 210 -14.10 17.79 -17.27
C VAL A 210 -13.75 19.07 -18.00
N SER A 211 -12.66 19.05 -18.77
CA SER A 211 -12.37 20.16 -19.65
C SER A 211 -13.48 20.18 -20.68
N HIS A 212 -14.37 21.16 -20.53
CA HIS A 212 -15.30 21.55 -21.59
C HIS A 212 -14.60 22.40 -22.65
N GLU A 213 -13.26 22.55 -22.62
CA GLU A 213 -12.56 23.19 -23.71
C GLU A 213 -12.62 22.27 -24.94
N PRO A 214 -13.21 22.74 -26.05
CA PRO A 214 -13.18 22.00 -27.29
C PRO A 214 -11.73 21.76 -27.67
N ALA A 215 -11.33 20.50 -27.79
CA ALA A 215 -10.10 20.18 -28.48
C ALA A 215 -10.28 20.66 -29.93
N ARG A 216 -9.62 21.78 -30.28
CA ARG A 216 -9.48 22.45 -31.59
C ARG A 216 -10.33 23.71 -31.76
N THR A 217 -9.73 24.87 -31.46
CA THR A 217 -10.03 26.12 -32.18
C THR A 217 -9.33 26.06 -33.54
N GLY A 218 -10.12 25.99 -34.63
CA GLY A 218 -9.60 26.16 -36.00
C GLY A 218 -9.52 24.91 -36.88
N ALA A 219 -10.45 23.95 -36.76
CA ALA A 219 -10.63 22.92 -37.78
C ALA A 219 -12.02 23.05 -38.39
N ASP A 220 -12.10 23.80 -39.49
CA ASP A 220 -13.24 23.77 -40.41
C ASP A 220 -13.30 22.37 -41.05
N CYS A 221 -14.17 21.51 -40.51
CA CYS A 221 -14.75 20.38 -41.23
C CYS A 221 -15.91 19.83 -40.39
N VAL A 222 -17.11 20.32 -40.69
CA VAL A 222 -18.37 19.71 -40.24
C VAL A 222 -18.74 18.62 -41.24
N CYS A 223 -18.95 17.40 -40.75
CA CYS A 223 -19.75 16.40 -41.45
C CYS A 223 -20.69 15.75 -40.44
N ALA A 224 -21.96 16.13 -40.51
CA ALA A 224 -23.05 15.37 -39.93
C ALA A 224 -23.63 14.47 -41.01
N CYS A 225 -23.71 13.16 -40.77
CA CYS A 225 -24.65 12.26 -41.46
C CYS A 225 -25.05 11.12 -40.52
N HIS A 226 -26.35 11.05 -40.24
CA HIS A 226 -27.02 9.97 -39.55
C HIS A 226 -27.41 8.90 -40.58
N ALA A 227 -27.18 7.62 -40.26
CA ALA A 227 -27.65 6.44 -40.99
C ALA A 227 -27.22 6.25 -42.47
N CYS A 228 -25.93 6.34 -42.76
CA CYS A 228 -25.18 5.40 -43.61
C CYS A 228 -23.71 5.84 -43.61
N ALA A 229 -22.79 4.92 -43.36
CA ALA A 229 -21.39 5.21 -43.04
C ALA A 229 -20.65 6.04 -44.13
N CYS A 230 -19.94 7.09 -43.70
CA CYS A 230 -18.74 7.60 -44.38
C CYS A 230 -17.72 8.09 -43.36
N ALA A 231 -16.54 7.47 -43.37
CA ALA A 231 -15.32 8.05 -42.85
C ALA A 231 -14.64 8.81 -44.00
N CYS A 232 -14.34 10.09 -43.80
CA CYS A 232 -13.51 10.85 -44.74
C CYS A 232 -12.35 11.49 -43.96
N ALA A 233 -11.15 10.94 -44.18
CA ALA A 233 -9.91 11.65 -43.95
C ALA A 233 -9.70 12.63 -45.11
N CYS A 234 -9.19 13.81 -44.78
CA CYS A 234 -8.93 14.91 -45.69
C CYS A 234 -8.22 14.44 -46.96
N VAL A 235 -8.83 14.68 -48.12
CA VAL A 235 -8.32 15.39 -49.31
C VAL A 235 -9.30 15.05 -50.45
N SER A 236 -10.14 16.01 -50.81
CA SER A 236 -10.93 16.11 -52.06
C SER A 236 -11.85 14.93 -52.42
N CYS A 237 -13.15 15.05 -52.13
CA CYS A 237 -14.19 14.33 -52.87
C CYS A 237 -15.44 15.17 -53.04
N ALA A 238 -15.85 15.35 -54.30
CA ALA A 238 -17.20 15.77 -54.66
C ALA A 238 -18.13 14.56 -54.54
N CYS A 239 -19.20 14.67 -53.75
CA CYS A 239 -20.28 13.69 -53.75
C CYS A 239 -21.54 14.36 -54.28
N ALA A 240 -22.00 13.89 -55.43
CA ALA A 240 -23.31 14.20 -55.99
C ALA A 240 -24.36 13.31 -55.31
N CYS A 241 -25.40 13.93 -54.74
CA CYS A 241 -26.57 13.22 -54.25
C CYS A 241 -27.43 12.76 -55.44
N ALA A 242 -27.53 11.45 -55.68
CA ALA A 242 -28.58 10.88 -56.52
C ALA A 242 -29.66 10.30 -55.61
N GLY A 243 -30.77 11.03 -55.45
CA GLY A 243 -31.96 10.56 -54.75
C GLY A 243 -32.98 9.94 -55.71
N GLY A 244 -33.46 8.74 -55.38
CA GLY A 244 -34.59 8.07 -56.03
C GLY A 244 -34.57 6.58 -55.64
N GLY A 245 -35.65 5.93 -55.23
CA GLY A 245 -37.04 6.32 -55.11
C GLY A 245 -37.77 5.24 -54.28
N ALA A 246 -39.05 5.51 -54.02
CA ALA A 246 -39.97 4.73 -53.21
C ALA A 246 -39.99 3.22 -53.54
N HIS A 247 -40.11 2.40 -52.48
CA HIS A 247 -41.12 1.35 -52.31
C HIS A 247 -41.15 0.91 -50.84
#